data_AF-A0A959SZB0-F1
#
_entry.id   AF-A0A959SZB0-F1
#
_cell.length_a   1.000
_cell.length_b   1.000
_cell.length_c   1.000
_cell.angle_alpha   90.00
_cell.angle_beta   90.00
_cell.angle_gamma   90.00
#
_symmetry.space_group_name_H-M   'P 1'
#
loop_
_entity.id
_entity.type
_entity.pdbx_description
1 polymer ?
#
loop_
_entity_poly.entity_id
_entity_poly.type
_entity_poly.pdbx_seq_one_letter_code
_entity_poly.pdbx_strand_id
1 'polypeptide(L)'
;LFQQMDFMILQTITGAVVSKQLLTMCNGANVAYTKKAFEEVSGFAGISDIASGDDMLLMYKIAKQYPGKVYYIKSPGVIVSTAAEKTWTSFFNQRIRWASKANRYNDKRLLPVLLLVYLFNLLFPVLLVAGFFNTRYWWELLVLFLAKTLVEFPLFSSGSRFFGISGNPFLFLLFQPLHILYTVISGLFGQFGTYQWKGRKVK
;
A
#
# COMPACT_ATOMS: atom_id res chain seq x y z
N LEU A 1 15.49 -6.40 1.73
CA LEU A 1 15.27 -6.26 0.28
C LEU A 1 13.79 -6.25 -0.09
N PHE A 2 13.03 -7.30 0.24
CA PHE A 2 11.59 -7.37 -0.07
C PHE A 2 10.79 -6.13 0.34
N GLN A 3 10.82 -5.74 1.62
CA GLN A 3 10.08 -4.57 2.12
C GLN A 3 10.51 -3.25 1.46
N GLN A 4 11.77 -3.14 1.02
CA GLN A 4 12.27 -1.97 0.29
C GLN A 4 11.59 -1.86 -1.08
N MET A 5 11.55 -2.96 -1.83
CA MET A 5 10.88 -3.02 -3.13
C MET A 5 9.37 -2.80 -2.99
N ASP A 6 8.75 -3.44 -2.01
CA ASP A 6 7.33 -3.30 -1.69
C ASP A 6 6.96 -1.84 -1.36
N PHE A 7 7.72 -1.22 -0.47
CA PHE A 7 7.49 0.15 -0.08
C PHE A 7 7.76 1.14 -1.23
N MET A 8 8.80 0.90 -2.03
CA MET A 8 9.09 1.67 -3.24
C MET A 8 7.92 1.63 -4.23
N ILE A 9 7.33 0.46 -4.47
CA ILE A 9 6.14 0.32 -5.32
C ILE A 9 4.99 1.14 -4.74
N LEU A 10 4.71 1.03 -3.44
CA LEU A 10 3.67 1.83 -2.78
C LEU A 10 3.89 3.34 -2.91
N GLN A 11 5.13 3.82 -2.77
CA GLN A 11 5.48 5.22 -2.99
C GLN A 11 5.33 5.65 -4.46
N THR A 12 5.64 4.75 -5.40
CA THR A 12 5.46 5.01 -6.84
C THR A 12 3.97 5.13 -7.19
N ILE A 13 3.11 4.26 -6.62
CA ILE A 13 1.65 4.36 -6.74
C ILE A 13 1.16 5.66 -6.13
N THR A 14 1.65 6.01 -4.93
CA THR A 14 1.30 7.26 -4.24
C THR A 14 1.60 8.47 -5.11
N GLY A 15 2.80 8.55 -5.68
CA GLY A 15 3.16 9.61 -6.62
C GLY A 15 2.22 9.67 -7.82
N ALA A 16 1.94 8.52 -8.46
CA ALA A 16 1.08 8.48 -9.63
C ALA A 16 -0.36 8.96 -9.34
N VAL A 17 -0.99 8.50 -8.26
CA VAL A 17 -2.38 8.84 -7.96
C VAL A 17 -2.55 10.27 -7.45
N VAL A 18 -1.58 10.77 -6.66
CA VAL A 18 -1.61 12.16 -6.15
C VAL A 18 -1.31 13.15 -7.27
N SER A 19 -0.34 12.87 -8.15
CA SER A 19 -0.07 13.73 -9.31
C SER A 19 -1.26 13.82 -10.26
N LYS A 20 -2.09 12.76 -10.35
CA LYS A 20 -3.34 12.78 -11.13
C LYS A 20 -4.57 13.28 -10.35
N GLN A 21 -4.41 13.70 -9.08
CA GLN A 21 -5.50 14.12 -8.20
C GLN A 21 -6.63 13.06 -8.05
N LEU A 22 -6.31 11.78 -8.25
CA LEU A 22 -7.28 10.68 -8.22
C LEU A 22 -7.56 10.20 -6.80
N LEU A 23 -6.55 10.21 -5.94
CA LEU A 23 -6.64 9.79 -4.54
C LEU A 23 -5.74 10.68 -3.69
N THR A 24 -6.14 10.91 -2.44
CA THR A 24 -5.26 11.54 -1.46
C THR A 24 -4.53 10.45 -0.69
N MET A 25 -3.31 10.15 -1.11
CA MET A 25 -2.42 9.22 -0.42
C MET A 25 -1.15 9.94 0.05
N CYS A 26 -0.66 9.59 1.23
CA CYS A 26 0.56 10.14 1.81
C CYS A 26 1.19 9.13 2.77
N ASN A 27 2.38 9.46 3.24
CA ASN A 27 3.05 8.73 4.30
C ASN A 27 3.59 9.72 5.32
N GLY A 28 3.26 9.53 6.60
CA GLY A 28 3.69 10.37 7.70
C GLY A 28 5.21 10.44 7.90
N ALA A 29 5.98 9.56 7.27
CA ALA A 29 7.44 9.66 7.24
C ALA A 29 7.95 10.85 6.39
N ASN A 30 7.17 11.33 5.42
CA ASN A 30 7.57 12.41 4.52
C ASN A 30 6.36 13.21 4.01
N VAL A 31 5.78 14.01 4.91
CA VAL A 31 4.65 14.89 4.59
C VAL A 31 4.92 16.29 5.14
N ALA A 32 4.52 17.30 4.37
CA ALA A 32 4.61 18.70 4.77
C ALA A 32 3.30 19.43 4.43
N TYR A 33 2.89 20.31 5.33
CA TYR A 33 1.74 21.19 5.17
C TYR A 33 1.98 22.47 5.95
N THR A 34 1.32 23.56 5.55
CA THR A 34 1.45 24.83 6.27
C THR A 34 0.66 24.78 7.58
N LYS A 35 1.12 25.54 8.58
CA LYS A 35 0.39 25.72 9.85
C LYS A 35 -1.04 26.19 9.61
N LYS A 36 -1.22 27.16 8.71
CA LYS A 36 -2.53 27.67 8.28
C LYS A 36 -3.46 26.55 7.79
N ALA A 37 -2.98 25.70 6.87
CA ALA A 37 -3.78 24.59 6.36
C ALA A 37 -4.17 23.58 7.45
N PHE A 38 -3.29 23.35 8.44
CA PHE A 38 -3.58 22.50 9.59
C PHE A 38 -4.65 23.10 10.50
N GLU A 39 -4.55 24.38 10.83
CA GLU A 39 -5.50 25.09 11.70
C GLU A 39 -6.88 25.22 11.06
N GLU A 40 -6.95 25.52 9.76
CA GLU A 40 -8.22 25.68 9.04
C GLU A 40 -9.05 24.39 8.96
N VAL A 41 -8.41 23.22 9.03
CA VAL A 41 -9.11 21.94 9.12
C VAL A 41 -9.29 21.46 10.56
N SER A 42 -9.01 22.30 11.56
CA SER A 42 -9.02 21.96 12.99
C SER A 42 -8.10 20.80 13.35
N GLY A 43 -6.96 20.68 12.65
CA GLY A 43 -5.94 19.67 12.89
C GLY A 43 -6.49 18.24 12.93
N PHE A 44 -6.20 17.51 14.00
CA PHE A 44 -6.65 16.12 14.20
C PHE A 44 -8.05 15.99 14.83
N ALA A 45 -8.76 17.10 15.09
CA ALA A 45 -10.11 17.04 15.63
C ALA A 45 -11.05 16.24 14.71
N GLY A 46 -11.86 15.35 15.28
CA GLY A 46 -12.78 14.46 14.57
C GLY A 46 -12.14 13.25 13.89
N ILE A 47 -10.82 13.06 14.03
CA ILE A 47 -10.09 11.87 13.55
C ILE A 47 -9.15 11.26 14.61
N SER A 48 -9.09 11.84 15.81
CA SER A 48 -8.28 11.41 16.96
C SER A 48 -8.61 10.01 17.48
N ASP A 49 -9.85 9.59 17.25
CA ASP A 49 -10.41 8.37 17.85
C ASP A 49 -10.03 7.13 17.04
N ILE A 50 -9.47 7.33 15.84
CA ILE A 50 -8.96 6.28 14.98
C ILE A 50 -7.51 6.03 15.40
N ALA A 51 -7.25 4.85 15.97
CA ALA A 51 -5.90 4.47 16.35
C ALA A 51 -5.00 4.35 15.10
N SER A 52 -4.21 5.41 14.83
CA SER A 52 -3.21 5.51 13.76
C SER A 52 -3.80 5.71 12.35
N GLY A 53 -3.02 6.31 11.44
CA GLY A 53 -3.48 6.68 10.08
C GLY A 53 -3.90 8.15 9.98
N ASP A 54 -3.60 8.90 11.03
CA ASP A 54 -3.93 10.31 11.25
C ASP A 54 -3.35 11.20 10.14
N ASP A 55 -2.22 10.80 9.55
CA ASP A 55 -1.58 11.45 8.41
C ASP A 55 -2.46 11.44 7.16
N MET A 56 -2.93 10.26 6.75
CA MET A 56 -3.84 10.09 5.61
C MET A 56 -5.17 10.82 5.81
N LEU A 57 -5.72 10.73 7.03
CA LEU A 57 -6.99 11.35 7.38
C LEU A 57 -6.88 12.89 7.43
N LEU A 58 -5.80 13.42 8.00
CA LEU A 58 -5.50 14.85 7.98
C LEU A 58 -5.31 15.35 6.54
N MET A 59 -4.51 14.65 5.74
CA MET A 59 -4.30 15.03 4.34
C MET A 59 -5.58 14.99 3.53
N TYR A 60 -6.49 14.04 3.81
CA TYR A 60 -7.82 14.04 3.21
C TYR A 60 -8.65 15.26 3.61
N LYS A 61 -8.61 15.68 4.88
CA LYS A 61 -9.27 16.93 5.33
C LYS A 61 -8.71 18.14 4.58
N ILE A 62 -7.38 18.24 4.47
CA ILE A 62 -6.70 19.31 3.74
C ILE A 62 -7.06 19.27 2.25
N ALA A 63 -7.05 18.11 1.61
CA ALA A 63 -7.41 17.97 0.19
C ALA A 63 -8.87 18.34 -0.08
N LYS A 64 -9.78 18.07 0.87
CA LYS A 64 -11.19 18.48 0.80
C LYS A 64 -11.34 20.00 0.94
N GLN A 65 -10.60 20.62 1.85
CA GLN A 65 -10.61 22.08 2.04
C GLN A 65 -9.92 22.82 0.90
N TYR A 66 -8.88 22.24 0.30
CA TYR A 66 -8.10 22.81 -0.79
C TYR A 66 -7.99 21.84 -1.98
N PRO A 67 -9.06 21.64 -2.76
CA PRO A 67 -9.04 20.76 -3.91
C PRO A 67 -7.94 21.15 -4.91
N GLY A 68 -7.18 20.16 -5.37
CA GLY A 68 -6.10 20.38 -6.36
C GLY A 68 -4.85 21.04 -5.80
N LYS A 69 -4.73 21.25 -4.48
CA LYS A 69 -3.56 21.89 -3.83
C LYS A 69 -2.65 20.90 -3.08
N VAL A 70 -2.92 19.59 -3.18
CA VAL A 70 -2.06 18.54 -2.62
C VAL A 70 -1.20 17.96 -3.73
N TYR A 71 0.12 17.93 -3.53
CA TYR A 71 1.09 17.53 -4.55
C TYR A 71 2.07 16.49 -4.02
N TYR A 72 2.50 15.59 -4.90
CA TYR A 72 3.63 14.72 -4.66
C TYR A 72 4.89 15.36 -5.26
N ILE A 73 5.92 15.57 -4.44
CA ILE A 73 7.18 16.16 -4.89
C ILE A 73 8.07 15.03 -5.41
N LYS A 74 8.11 14.85 -6.74
CA LYS A 74 8.99 13.88 -7.39
C LYS A 74 10.40 14.46 -7.58
N SER A 75 11.17 14.53 -6.49
CA SER A 75 12.58 14.96 -6.53
C SER A 75 13.47 14.04 -5.68
N PRO A 76 14.64 13.59 -6.18
CA PRO A 76 15.59 12.82 -5.37
C PRO A 76 16.06 13.55 -4.10
N GLY A 77 16.12 14.89 -4.14
CA GLY A 77 16.60 15.72 -3.02
C GLY A 77 15.65 15.79 -1.82
N VAL A 78 14.43 15.27 -1.94
CA VAL A 78 13.44 15.22 -0.83
C VAL A 78 13.14 13.79 -0.38
N ILE A 79 13.91 12.80 -0.85
CA ILE A 79 13.77 11.41 -0.42
C ILE A 79 14.30 11.27 1.01
N VAL A 80 13.48 10.70 1.89
CA VAL A 80 13.88 10.33 3.25
C VAL A 80 14.01 8.81 3.36
N SER A 81 14.91 8.35 4.22
CA SER A 81 15.12 6.92 4.47
C SER A 81 14.48 6.51 5.79
N THR A 82 13.83 5.35 5.81
CA THR A 82 13.25 4.74 7.00
C THR A 82 13.77 3.32 7.17
N ALA A 83 13.93 2.87 8.41
CA ALA A 83 14.33 1.50 8.69
C ALA A 83 13.24 0.51 8.27
N ALA A 84 13.64 -0.60 7.67
CA ALA A 84 12.76 -1.76 7.45
C ALA A 84 12.44 -2.45 8.80
N GLU A 85 11.35 -3.19 8.83
CA GLU A 85 10.99 -4.01 9.97
C GLU A 85 12.03 -5.12 10.15
N LYS A 86 12.41 -5.39 11.40
CA LYS A 86 13.50 -6.34 11.73
C LYS A 86 13.10 -7.80 11.53
N THR A 87 11.80 -8.10 11.49
CA THR A 87 11.28 -9.47 11.40
C THR A 87 10.07 -9.53 10.47
N TRP A 88 9.82 -10.72 9.91
CA TRP A 88 8.62 -10.99 9.12
C TRP A 88 7.34 -10.78 9.93
N THR A 89 7.31 -11.22 11.19
CA THR A 89 6.15 -11.01 12.08
C THR A 89 5.83 -9.53 12.25
N SER A 90 6.86 -8.69 12.46
CA SER A 90 6.68 -7.22 12.53
C SER A 90 6.18 -6.65 11.20
N PHE A 91 6.70 -7.12 10.07
CA PHE A 91 6.24 -6.72 8.74
C PHE A 91 4.76 -7.06 8.49
N PHE A 92 4.33 -8.30 8.75
CA PHE A 92 2.93 -8.70 8.57
C PHE A 92 2.00 -7.90 9.50
N ASN A 93 2.37 -7.71 10.77
CA ASN A 93 1.61 -6.86 11.69
C ASN A 93 1.51 -5.42 11.18
N GLN A 94 2.58 -4.88 10.59
CA GLN A 94 2.56 -3.56 9.97
C GLN A 94 1.54 -3.49 8.82
N ARG A 95 1.55 -4.47 7.90
CA ARG A 95 0.66 -4.50 6.73
C ARG A 95 -0.80 -4.79 7.09
N ILE A 96 -1.06 -5.70 8.02
CA ILE A 96 -2.39 -5.96 8.60
C ILE A 96 -2.97 -4.67 9.19
N ARG A 97 -2.17 -3.93 9.97
CA ARG A 97 -2.58 -2.63 10.53
C ARG A 97 -2.88 -1.57 9.46
N TRP A 98 -2.20 -1.60 8.32
CA TRP A 98 -2.51 -0.67 7.23
C TRP A 98 -3.81 -1.06 6.53
N ALA A 99 -4.02 -2.35 6.31
CA ALA A 99 -5.25 -2.88 5.71
C ALA A 99 -6.49 -2.68 6.60
N SER A 100 -6.37 -2.79 7.92
CA SER A 100 -7.50 -2.62 8.86
C SER A 100 -8.10 -1.22 8.87
N LYS A 101 -7.36 -0.23 8.36
CA LYS A 101 -7.80 1.16 8.27
C LYS A 101 -8.51 1.48 6.97
N ALA A 102 -8.52 0.57 6.00
CA ALA A 102 -9.11 0.78 4.68
C ALA A 102 -10.56 1.29 4.77
N ASN A 103 -11.36 0.74 5.70
CA ASN A 103 -12.77 1.09 5.87
C ASN A 103 -12.99 2.39 6.64
N ARG A 104 -11.95 2.92 7.30
CA ARG A 104 -12.00 4.17 8.07
C ARG A 104 -11.59 5.38 7.24
N TYR A 105 -11.04 5.15 6.04
CA TYR A 105 -10.71 6.25 5.14
C TYR A 105 -11.95 6.90 4.59
N ASN A 106 -11.99 8.23 4.66
CA ASN A 106 -13.12 9.03 4.19
C ASN A 106 -13.18 9.11 2.64
N ASP A 107 -12.09 8.77 1.94
CA ASP A 107 -12.08 8.71 0.47
C ASP A 107 -12.73 7.41 -0.03
N LYS A 108 -14.01 7.48 -0.41
CA LYS A 108 -14.79 6.35 -0.90
C LYS A 108 -14.21 5.69 -2.17
N ARG A 109 -13.33 6.38 -2.91
CA ARG A 109 -12.67 5.83 -4.11
C ARG A 109 -11.60 4.80 -3.77
N LEU A 110 -11.06 4.83 -2.55
CA LEU A 110 -9.97 3.96 -2.14
C LEU A 110 -10.45 2.51 -1.93
N LEU A 111 -11.62 2.32 -1.32
CA LEU A 111 -12.14 0.99 -0.97
C LEU A 111 -12.34 0.07 -2.20
N PRO A 112 -12.98 0.50 -3.31
CA PRO A 112 -13.11 -0.33 -4.51
C PRO A 112 -11.75 -0.74 -5.10
N VAL A 113 -10.75 0.14 -5.09
CA VAL A 113 -9.40 -0.16 -5.59
C VAL A 113 -8.73 -1.21 -4.70
N LEU A 114 -8.79 -1.04 -3.37
CA LEU A 114 -8.24 -2.01 -2.43
C LEU A 114 -8.93 -3.37 -2.53
N LEU A 115 -10.26 -3.37 -2.70
CA LEU A 115 -11.04 -4.60 -2.88
C LEU A 115 -10.67 -5.32 -4.18
N LEU A 116 -10.52 -4.59 -5.29
CA LEU A 116 -10.07 -5.15 -6.57
C LEU A 116 -8.70 -5.79 -6.44
N VAL A 117 -7.73 -5.09 -5.84
CA VAL A 117 -6.38 -5.63 -5.60
C VAL A 117 -6.44 -6.88 -4.73
N TYR A 118 -7.25 -6.87 -3.66
CA TYR A 118 -7.41 -8.03 -2.79
C TYR A 118 -8.01 -9.23 -3.53
N LEU A 119 -9.15 -9.05 -4.21
CA LEU A 119 -9.83 -10.11 -4.96
C LEU A 119 -8.94 -10.69 -6.06
N PHE A 120 -8.22 -9.82 -6.79
CA PHE A 120 -7.27 -10.27 -7.80
C PHE A 120 -6.14 -11.12 -7.22
N ASN A 121 -5.56 -10.71 -6.09
CA ASN A 121 -4.52 -11.52 -5.42
C ASN A 121 -5.09 -12.80 -4.78
N LEU A 122 -6.37 -12.81 -4.38
CA LEU A 122 -7.06 -13.99 -3.85
C LEU A 122 -7.29 -15.07 -4.92
N LEU A 123 -7.33 -14.72 -6.21
CA LEU A 123 -7.44 -15.69 -7.29
C LEU A 123 -6.27 -16.68 -7.31
N PHE A 124 -5.08 -16.27 -6.91
CA PHE A 124 -3.88 -17.12 -6.93
C PHE A 124 -3.97 -18.34 -5.99
N PRO A 125 -4.24 -18.20 -4.68
CA PRO A 125 -4.44 -19.37 -3.83
C PRO A 125 -5.67 -20.20 -4.23
N VAL A 126 -6.73 -19.58 -4.77
CA VAL A 126 -7.90 -20.32 -5.29
C VAL A 126 -7.50 -21.21 -6.48
N LEU A 127 -6.80 -20.66 -7.48
CA LEU A 127 -6.31 -21.40 -8.64
C LEU A 127 -5.28 -22.47 -8.24
N LEU A 128 -4.45 -22.19 -7.24
CA LEU A 128 -3.49 -23.15 -6.69
C LEU A 128 -4.21 -24.38 -6.13
N VAL A 129 -5.25 -24.18 -5.31
CA VAL A 129 -6.07 -25.28 -4.76
C VAL A 129 -6.86 -25.98 -5.86
N ALA A 130 -7.46 -25.23 -6.79
CA ALA A 130 -8.22 -25.77 -7.91
C ALA A 130 -7.35 -26.65 -8.83
N GLY A 131 -6.06 -26.35 -8.97
CA GLY A 131 -5.09 -27.15 -9.74
C GLY A 131 -5.00 -28.61 -9.31
N PHE A 132 -5.27 -28.93 -8.04
CA PHE A 132 -5.31 -30.32 -7.57
C PHE A 132 -6.54 -31.10 -8.05
N PHE A 133 -7.60 -30.40 -8.46
CA PHE A 133 -8.83 -31.01 -8.99
C PHE A 133 -8.87 -31.02 -10.53
N ASN A 134 -8.20 -30.06 -11.18
CA ASN A 134 -8.09 -30.00 -12.64
C ASN A 134 -6.78 -29.35 -13.07
N THR A 135 -5.98 -30.08 -13.86
CA THR A 135 -4.66 -29.66 -14.33
C THR A 135 -4.68 -28.36 -15.14
N ARG A 136 -5.80 -28.02 -15.79
CA ARG A 136 -5.97 -26.75 -16.52
C ARG A 136 -5.72 -25.53 -15.62
N TYR A 137 -6.09 -25.57 -14.35
CA TYR A 137 -5.92 -24.42 -13.45
C TYR A 137 -4.45 -24.15 -13.11
N TRP A 138 -3.54 -25.12 -13.23
CA TRP A 138 -2.10 -24.86 -13.13
C TRP A 138 -1.60 -23.96 -14.26
N TRP A 139 -2.13 -24.17 -15.48
CA TRP A 139 -1.79 -23.33 -16.61
C TRP A 139 -2.37 -21.91 -16.46
N GLU A 140 -3.62 -21.80 -16.02
CA GLU A 140 -4.26 -20.51 -15.75
C GLU A 140 -3.52 -19.74 -14.64
N LEU A 141 -3.09 -20.42 -13.58
CA LEU A 141 -2.25 -19.85 -12.52
C LEU A 141 -0.93 -19.28 -13.07
N LEU A 142 -0.22 -20.07 -13.89
CA LEU A 142 1.05 -19.65 -14.48
C LEU A 142 0.87 -18.45 -15.42
N VAL A 143 -0.12 -18.51 -16.31
CA VAL A 143 -0.41 -17.40 -17.25
C VAL A 143 -0.77 -16.14 -16.49
N LEU A 144 -1.65 -16.23 -15.48
CA LEU A 144 -2.06 -15.09 -14.67
C LEU A 144 -0.89 -14.51 -13.87
N PHE A 145 -0.01 -15.36 -13.34
CA PHE A 145 1.20 -14.95 -12.63
C PHE A 145 2.17 -14.18 -13.52
N LEU A 146 2.44 -14.68 -14.72
CA LEU A 146 3.31 -14.01 -15.69
C LEU A 146 2.67 -12.70 -16.16
N ALA A 147 1.37 -12.70 -16.47
CA ALA A 147 0.64 -11.50 -16.88
C ALA A 147 0.68 -10.42 -15.79
N LYS A 148 0.38 -10.77 -14.54
CA LYS A 148 0.50 -9.86 -13.39
C LYS A 148 1.90 -9.25 -13.30
N THR A 149 2.93 -10.09 -13.36
CA THR A 149 4.32 -9.64 -13.23
C THR A 149 4.70 -8.69 -14.37
N LEU A 150 4.32 -9.02 -15.60
CA LEU A 150 4.59 -8.18 -16.77
C LEU A 150 3.89 -6.82 -16.68
N VAL A 151 2.64 -6.79 -16.23
CA VAL A 151 1.85 -5.55 -16.07
C VAL A 151 2.44 -4.64 -14.98
N GLU A 152 2.95 -5.20 -13.88
CA GLU A 152 3.51 -4.41 -12.79
C GLU A 152 4.98 -4.00 -13.02
N PHE A 153 5.69 -4.68 -13.92
CA PHE A 153 7.11 -4.45 -14.16
C PHE A 153 7.46 -3.01 -14.59
N PRO A 154 6.71 -2.31 -15.46
CA PRO A 154 6.99 -0.92 -15.80
C PRO A 154 6.96 0.01 -14.59
N LEU A 155 6.01 -0.20 -13.67
CA LEU A 155 5.89 0.58 -12.44
C LEU A 155 7.09 0.32 -11.52
N PHE A 156 7.44 -0.96 -11.33
CA PHE A 156 8.63 -1.37 -10.59
C PHE A 156 9.90 -0.74 -11.17
N SER A 157 10.13 -0.87 -12.48
CA SER A 157 11.30 -0.33 -13.17
C SER A 157 11.39 1.20 -13.09
N SER A 158 10.26 1.90 -13.21
CA SER A 158 10.22 3.35 -13.02
C SER A 158 10.55 3.75 -11.57
N GLY A 159 10.00 3.04 -10.58
CA GLY A 159 10.29 3.26 -9.17
C GLY A 159 11.76 3.01 -8.84
N SER A 160 12.31 1.87 -9.27
CA SER A 160 13.70 1.47 -9.04
C SER A 160 14.68 2.51 -9.55
N ARG A 161 14.46 3.04 -10.76
CA ARG A 161 15.29 4.11 -11.33
C ARG A 161 15.22 5.41 -10.52
N PHE A 162 14.03 5.80 -10.06
CA PHE A 162 13.85 7.04 -9.30
C PHE A 162 14.45 6.96 -7.88
N PHE A 163 14.26 5.83 -7.19
CA PHE A 163 14.73 5.62 -5.83
C PHE A 163 16.17 5.08 -5.74
N GLY A 164 16.84 4.86 -6.88
CA GLY A 164 18.21 4.33 -6.92
C GLY A 164 18.34 2.90 -6.39
N ILE A 165 17.28 2.09 -6.51
CA ILE A 165 17.25 0.69 -6.06
C ILE A 165 17.49 -0.24 -7.25
N SER A 166 18.10 -1.40 -7.03
CA SER A 166 18.33 -2.41 -8.08
C SER A 166 17.02 -2.78 -8.80
N GLY A 167 16.95 -2.52 -10.11
CA GLY A 167 15.81 -2.85 -10.96
C GLY A 167 15.84 -4.30 -11.49
N ASN A 168 16.32 -5.25 -10.69
CA ASN A 168 16.53 -6.63 -11.13
C ASN A 168 15.19 -7.34 -11.40
N PRO A 169 14.88 -7.71 -12.66
CA PRO A 169 13.60 -8.35 -13.02
C PRO A 169 13.42 -9.73 -12.39
N PHE A 170 14.50 -10.48 -12.19
CA PHE A 170 14.45 -11.81 -11.57
C PHE A 170 14.09 -11.71 -10.08
N LEU A 171 14.67 -10.76 -9.36
CA LEU A 171 14.28 -10.49 -7.97
C LEU A 171 12.83 -10.04 -7.86
N PHE A 172 12.37 -9.23 -8.82
CA PHE A 172 10.96 -8.82 -8.89
C PHE A 172 10.04 -10.02 -9.08
N LEU A 173 10.32 -10.89 -10.05
CA LEU A 173 9.58 -12.13 -10.31
C LEU A 173 9.56 -13.05 -9.06
N LEU A 174 10.70 -13.23 -8.40
CA LEU A 174 10.82 -14.07 -7.20
C LEU A 174 10.00 -13.54 -6.01
N PHE A 175 9.78 -12.24 -5.92
CA PHE A 175 9.04 -11.61 -4.82
C PHE A 175 7.54 -11.46 -5.09
N GLN A 176 7.06 -11.75 -6.30
CA GLN A 176 5.63 -11.76 -6.62
C GLN A 176 4.82 -12.74 -5.76
N PRO A 177 5.25 -14.00 -5.51
CA PRO A 177 4.54 -14.91 -4.62
C PRO A 177 4.43 -14.37 -3.18
N LEU A 178 5.50 -13.73 -2.67
CA LEU A 178 5.48 -13.10 -1.34
C LEU A 178 4.49 -11.93 -1.30
N HIS A 179 4.46 -11.11 -2.36
CA HIS A 179 3.51 -10.00 -2.49
C HIS A 179 2.06 -10.48 -2.48
N ILE A 180 1.75 -11.49 -3.29
CA ILE A 180 0.43 -12.14 -3.34
C ILE A 180 0.04 -12.66 -1.96
N LEU A 181 0.93 -13.43 -1.32
CA LEU A 181 0.69 -14.03 -0.01
C LEU A 181 0.41 -12.97 1.07
N TYR A 182 1.27 -11.96 1.21
CA TYR A 182 1.05 -10.96 2.25
C TYR A 182 -0.17 -10.09 1.96
N THR A 183 -0.51 -9.83 0.70
CA THR A 183 -1.70 -9.05 0.33
C THR A 183 -2.97 -9.77 0.77
N VAL A 184 -3.06 -11.09 0.52
CA VAL A 184 -4.20 -11.91 0.95
C VAL A 184 -4.27 -11.98 2.47
N ILE A 185 -3.15 -12.25 3.15
CA ILE A 185 -3.10 -12.28 4.63
C ILE A 185 -3.50 -10.92 5.21
N SER A 186 -2.96 -9.83 4.69
CA SER A 186 -3.22 -8.48 5.21
C SER A 186 -4.65 -8.04 5.00
N GLY A 187 -5.26 -8.38 3.85
CA GLY A 187 -6.66 -8.11 3.60
C GLY A 187 -7.59 -8.89 4.54
N LEU A 188 -7.33 -10.20 4.71
CA LEU A 188 -8.14 -11.06 5.58
C LEU A 188 -8.04 -10.64 7.05
N PHE A 189 -6.82 -10.56 7.58
CA PHE A 189 -6.60 -10.22 8.99
C PHE A 189 -6.72 -8.72 9.26
N GLY A 190 -6.65 -7.86 8.25
CA GLY A 190 -6.94 -6.44 8.41
C GLY A 190 -8.40 -6.18 8.73
N GLN A 191 -9.31 -6.94 8.10
CA GLN A 191 -10.76 -6.73 8.28
C GLN A 191 -11.33 -7.52 9.47
N PHE A 192 -10.77 -8.69 9.76
CA PHE A 192 -11.32 -9.64 10.74
C PHE A 192 -10.36 -10.03 11.87
N GLY A 193 -9.11 -9.58 11.81
CA GLY A 193 -8.05 -9.99 12.73
C GLY A 193 -7.72 -8.95 13.79
N THR A 194 -7.17 -9.42 14.90
CA THR A 194 -6.54 -8.56 15.92
C THR A 194 -5.06 -8.39 15.61
N TYR A 195 -4.51 -7.18 15.71
CA TYR A 195 -3.07 -6.96 15.52
C TYR A 195 -2.41 -6.47 16.80
N GLN A 196 -1.11 -6.72 16.94
CA GLN A 196 -0.31 -6.15 18.02
C GLN A 196 0.38 -4.85 17.57
N TRP A 197 0.26 -3.81 18.39
CA TRP A 197 0.88 -2.52 18.17
C TRP A 197 1.49 -1.96 19.44
N LYS A 198 2.82 -1.78 19.45
CA LYS A 198 3.58 -1.26 20.60
C LYS A 198 3.19 -1.93 21.94
N GLY A 199 3.05 -3.26 21.93
CA GLY A 199 2.67 -4.06 23.11
C GLY A 199 1.16 -4.10 23.43
N ARG A 200 0.31 -3.44 22.63
CA ARG A 200 -1.15 -3.46 22.80
C ARG A 200 -1.79 -4.38 21.78
N LYS A 201 -2.74 -5.24 22.18
CA LYS A 201 -3.65 -5.93 21.24
C LYS A 201 -4.75 -4.96 20.83
N VAL A 202 -4.86 -4.69 19.53
CA VAL A 202 -5.92 -3.87 18.96
C VAL A 202 -6.86 -4.80 18.21
N LYS A 203 -8.14 -4.75 18.59
CA LYS A 203 -9.24 -5.43 17.88
C LYS A 203 -9.73 -4.56 16.73
#